data_AF-A0A352VWC2-F1
#
_entry.id   AF-A0A352VWC2-F1
#
_cell.length_a   1.000
_cell.length_b   1.000
_cell.length_c   1.000
_cell.angle_alpha   90.00
_cell.angle_beta   90.00
_cell.angle_gamma   90.00
#
_symmetry.space_group_name_H-M   'P 1'
#
loop_
_entity.id
_entity.type
_entity.pdbx_description
1 polymer ?
#
loop_
_entity_poly.entity_id
_entity_poly.type
_entity_poly.pdbx_seq_one_letter_code
_entity_poly.pdbx_strand_id
1 'polypeptide(L)'
;MRLKRKRFTRKIISKLSKYFVVFAVSVFYIFPAWYSDWSYRKAITNNPAAGGDLTNFPLLLVVSNDNDLSNYASNNGYDILFTLKNGTTKLAHEIEYYSNGTLISWIKIPVLSATEQDSNVIYMYYGKSAAENQQNTSAVWDANYKGVWH
;
A
#
# COMPACT_ATOMS: atom_id res chain seq x y z
N MET A 1 43.92 59.57 -31.55
CA MET A 1 45.37 59.79 -31.36
C MET A 1 45.62 60.06 -29.87
N ARG A 2 46.58 59.52 -29.12
CA ARG A 2 47.12 58.16 -28.93
C ARG A 2 48.03 58.26 -27.67
N LEU A 3 47.84 57.38 -26.67
CA LEU A 3 48.78 56.95 -25.59
C LEU A 3 49.05 57.94 -24.40
N LYS A 4 49.42 57.54 -23.16
CA LYS A 4 49.96 56.27 -22.60
C LYS A 4 49.86 56.22 -21.05
N ARG A 5 49.27 55.13 -20.55
CA ARG A 5 49.59 54.26 -19.38
C ARG A 5 50.49 54.77 -18.22
N LYS A 6 50.07 54.47 -16.98
CA LYS A 6 50.97 53.97 -15.92
C LYS A 6 50.44 52.66 -15.32
N ARG A 7 51.32 51.65 -15.31
CA ARG A 7 51.21 50.34 -14.66
C ARG A 7 51.52 50.51 -13.16
N PHE A 8 51.01 49.72 -12.22
CA PHE A 8 51.52 48.41 -11.74
C PHE A 8 50.93 48.33 -10.29
N THR A 9 50.33 47.25 -9.76
CA THR A 9 50.98 46.04 -9.24
C THR A 9 49.92 45.00 -8.83
N ARG A 10 50.36 43.75 -8.79
CA ARG A 10 49.62 42.49 -8.65
C ARG A 10 49.12 42.23 -7.22
N LYS A 11 47.95 41.59 -7.09
CA LYS A 11 47.78 40.52 -6.09
C LYS A 11 46.80 39.46 -6.59
N ILE A 12 47.38 38.33 -6.99
CA ILE A 12 46.68 37.07 -7.22
C ILE A 12 46.27 36.54 -5.84
N ILE A 13 44.97 36.37 -5.61
CA ILE A 13 44.47 35.44 -4.58
C ILE A 13 43.41 34.57 -5.26
N SER A 14 43.86 33.39 -5.68
CA SER A 14 43.02 32.23 -5.92
C SER A 14 42.43 31.74 -4.60
N LYS A 15 41.13 31.49 -4.55
CA LYS A 15 40.58 30.27 -3.93
C LYS A 15 39.09 30.12 -4.26
N LEU A 16 38.84 29.04 -4.99
CA LEU A 16 37.56 28.34 -5.08
C LEU A 16 36.86 28.30 -3.72
N SER A 17 35.79 29.08 -3.56
CA SER A 17 34.83 28.89 -2.47
C SER A 17 33.68 28.04 -3.00
N LYS A 18 34.01 26.76 -3.17
CA LYS A 18 33.19 25.57 -2.94
C LYS A 18 31.68 25.74 -3.16
N TYR A 19 31.21 25.14 -4.25
CA TYR A 19 29.82 24.73 -4.45
C TYR A 19 29.18 24.31 -3.12
N PHE A 20 28.29 25.15 -2.59
CA PHE A 20 27.44 24.79 -1.47
C PHE A 20 26.31 23.92 -2.04
N VAL A 21 26.63 22.66 -2.33
CA VAL A 21 25.61 21.66 -2.67
C VAL A 21 24.91 21.34 -1.35
N VAL A 22 23.82 22.04 -1.07
CA VAL A 22 22.83 21.57 -0.09
C VAL A 22 22.16 20.38 -0.75
N PHE A 23 22.67 19.18 -0.47
CA PHE A 23 21.94 17.97 -0.77
C PHE A 23 20.80 17.89 0.25
N ALA A 24 19.69 18.56 -0.05
CA ALA A 24 18.46 18.35 0.68
C ALA A 24 18.04 16.90 0.41
N VAL A 25 18.35 16.00 1.35
CA VAL A 25 17.70 14.68 1.38
C VAL A 25 16.25 14.94 1.78
N SER A 26 15.42 15.27 0.79
CA SER A 26 13.98 15.27 0.96
C SER A 26 13.57 13.81 1.18
N VAL A 27 13.38 13.43 2.43
CA VAL A 27 12.70 12.18 2.77
C VAL A 27 11.25 12.36 2.32
N PHE A 28 10.94 11.88 1.12
CA PHE A 28 9.56 11.80 0.66
C PHE A 28 8.88 10.70 1.48
N TYR A 29 8.08 11.10 2.48
CA TYR A 29 7.13 10.18 3.09
C TYR A 29 6.08 9.83 2.04
N ILE A 30 6.22 8.65 1.42
CA ILE A 30 5.20 8.11 0.53
C ILE A 30 4.05 7.67 1.44
N PHE A 31 3.11 8.58 1.67
CA PHE A 31 1.85 8.19 2.28
C PHE A 31 1.13 7.22 1.34
N PRO A 32 0.55 6.13 1.87
CA PRO A 32 -0.15 5.16 1.06
C PRO A 32 -1.36 5.84 0.43
N ALA A 33 -1.36 5.90 -0.91
CA ALA A 33 -2.39 6.56 -1.68
C ALA A 33 -3.76 5.92 -1.41
N TRP A 34 -4.81 6.69 -1.58
CA TRP A 34 -6.16 6.18 -1.41
C TRP A 34 -6.59 5.40 -2.66
N TYR A 35 -7.33 4.31 -2.48
CA TYR A 35 -7.91 3.60 -3.61
C TYR A 35 -9.09 4.41 -4.15
N SER A 36 -8.83 5.24 -5.17
CA SER A 36 -9.86 6.03 -5.86
C SER A 36 -10.73 6.88 -4.90
N ASP A 37 -12.05 6.85 -5.05
CA ASP A 37 -13.08 7.63 -4.34
C ASP A 37 -13.79 6.84 -3.22
N TRP A 38 -13.10 5.88 -2.61
CA TRP A 38 -13.67 5.10 -1.50
C TRP A 38 -13.78 5.94 -0.23
N SER A 39 -14.81 5.73 0.60
CA SER A 39 -15.05 6.60 1.76
C SER A 39 -14.26 6.19 3.00
N TYR A 40 -14.06 4.89 3.20
CA TYR A 40 -13.45 4.35 4.41
C TYR A 40 -12.33 3.35 4.11
N ARG A 41 -11.39 3.26 5.04
CA ARG A 41 -10.25 2.34 4.98
C ARG A 41 -9.85 1.88 6.38
N LYS A 42 -9.60 0.58 6.54
CA LYS A 42 -8.97 -0.03 7.72
C LYS A 42 -7.65 -0.67 7.35
N ALA A 43 -6.63 -0.48 8.17
CA ALA A 43 -5.36 -1.19 8.06
C ALA A 43 -5.49 -2.57 8.70
N ILE A 44 -4.98 -3.60 8.04
CA ILE A 44 -4.84 -4.95 8.57
C ILE A 44 -3.36 -5.26 8.59
N THR A 45 -2.83 -5.50 9.79
CA THR A 45 -1.41 -5.79 10.01
C THR A 45 -1.26 -7.28 10.30
N ASN A 46 -0.64 -8.00 9.38
CA ASN A 46 -0.36 -9.43 9.55
C ASN A 46 1.00 -9.61 10.19
N ASN A 47 1.15 -10.63 11.04
CA ASN A 47 2.47 -11.04 11.56
C ASN A 47 3.38 -11.55 10.43
N PRO A 48 4.69 -11.68 10.68
CA PRO A 48 5.57 -12.28 9.70
C PRO A 48 5.17 -13.72 9.40
N ALA A 49 5.37 -14.15 8.16
CA ALA A 49 5.10 -15.51 7.75
C ALA A 49 5.95 -16.52 8.56
N ALA A 50 5.33 -17.64 8.93
CA ALA A 50 6.02 -18.71 9.63
C ALA A 50 6.82 -19.57 8.63
N GLY A 51 8.10 -19.82 8.93
CA GLY A 51 8.92 -20.76 8.16
C GLY A 51 9.46 -20.25 6.82
N GLY A 52 9.29 -18.96 6.51
CA GLY A 52 9.79 -18.31 5.29
C GLY A 52 8.70 -17.51 4.58
N ASP A 53 9.07 -16.81 3.50
CA ASP A 53 8.12 -16.03 2.71
C ASP A 53 7.09 -16.94 2.05
N LEU A 54 5.81 -16.57 2.13
CA LEU A 54 4.71 -17.28 1.45
C LEU A 54 4.29 -16.51 0.20
N THR A 55 4.34 -17.15 -0.96
CA THR A 55 4.00 -16.52 -2.24
C THR A 55 2.61 -16.92 -2.72
N ASN A 56 1.89 -15.96 -3.32
CA ASN A 56 0.50 -16.12 -3.79
C ASN A 56 -0.47 -16.66 -2.73
N PHE A 57 -0.19 -16.44 -1.46
CA PHE A 57 -0.83 -17.07 -0.31
C PHE A 57 -2.26 -16.56 -0.08
N PRO A 58 -3.28 -17.44 -0.03
CA PRO A 58 -4.64 -17.07 0.38
C PRO A 58 -4.69 -16.92 1.90
N LEU A 59 -4.83 -15.69 2.36
CA LEU A 59 -4.95 -15.34 3.76
C LEU A 59 -6.43 -15.27 4.16
N LEU A 60 -6.81 -16.01 5.21
CA LEU A 60 -8.13 -15.88 5.83
C LEU A 60 -8.17 -14.65 6.73
N LEU A 61 -9.14 -13.76 6.49
CA LEU A 61 -9.50 -12.66 7.36
C LEU A 61 -10.86 -12.95 8.00
N VAL A 62 -10.89 -12.91 9.33
CA VAL A 62 -12.14 -12.95 10.11
C VAL A 62 -12.26 -11.65 10.91
N VAL A 63 -13.32 -10.91 10.66
CA VAL A 63 -13.72 -9.72 11.42
C VAL A 63 -15.09 -9.99 12.01
N SER A 64 -15.28 -9.72 13.31
CA SER A 64 -16.54 -10.00 14.00
C SER A 64 -17.15 -8.72 14.56
N ASN A 65 -18.43 -8.48 14.28
CA ASN A 65 -19.22 -7.39 14.83
C ASN A 65 -18.56 -5.99 14.71
N ASP A 66 -17.94 -5.69 13.57
CA ASP A 66 -17.32 -4.39 13.35
C ASP A 66 -18.38 -3.32 13.04
N ASN A 67 -18.48 -2.32 13.91
CA ASN A 67 -19.48 -1.26 13.81
C ASN A 67 -19.33 -0.44 12.53
N ASP A 68 -18.11 -0.15 12.08
CA ASP A 68 -17.91 0.68 10.88
C ASP A 68 -18.32 -0.09 9.63
N LEU A 69 -17.96 -1.37 9.54
CA LEU A 69 -18.45 -2.24 8.48
C LEU A 69 -19.98 -2.32 8.51
N SER A 70 -20.59 -2.50 9.69
CA SER A 70 -22.05 -2.58 9.81
C SER A 70 -22.76 -1.28 9.41
N ASN A 71 -22.15 -0.12 9.66
CA ASN A 71 -22.78 1.19 9.42
C ASN A 71 -22.52 1.74 8.03
N TYR A 72 -21.38 1.38 7.42
CA TYR A 72 -20.88 2.08 6.23
C TYR A 72 -20.64 1.19 5.02
N ALA A 73 -20.44 -0.12 5.19
CA ALA A 73 -20.38 -1.01 4.03
C ALA A 73 -21.80 -1.37 3.58
N SER A 74 -21.93 -1.69 2.29
CA SER A 74 -23.18 -2.17 1.71
C SER A 74 -23.58 -3.53 2.28
N ASN A 75 -24.88 -3.76 2.45
CA ASN A 75 -25.41 -5.00 3.03
C ASN A 75 -25.03 -6.28 2.25
N ASN A 76 -24.72 -6.17 0.96
CA ASN A 76 -24.27 -7.29 0.13
C ASN A 76 -22.74 -7.44 0.09
N GLY A 77 -21.99 -6.56 0.76
CA GLY A 77 -20.53 -6.57 0.81
C GLY A 77 -19.85 -6.27 -0.53
N TYR A 78 -20.58 -5.80 -1.55
CA TYR A 78 -20.01 -5.56 -2.88
C TYR A 78 -19.01 -4.42 -2.88
N ASP A 79 -19.20 -3.45 -2.00
CA ASP A 79 -18.26 -2.37 -1.72
C ASP A 79 -17.23 -2.76 -0.66
N ILE A 80 -16.70 -3.98 -0.67
CA ILE A 80 -15.54 -4.36 0.14
C ILE A 80 -14.42 -4.75 -0.82
N LEU A 81 -13.24 -4.15 -0.66
CA LEU A 81 -12.05 -4.58 -1.40
C LEU A 81 -10.79 -4.46 -0.56
N PHE A 82 -9.72 -5.10 -1.05
CA PHE A 82 -8.43 -5.12 -0.39
C PHE A 82 -7.33 -4.61 -1.31
N THR A 83 -6.34 -3.93 -0.75
CA THR A 83 -5.12 -3.53 -1.47
C THR A 83 -3.87 -3.84 -0.65
N LEU A 84 -2.71 -3.87 -1.30
CA LEU A 84 -1.43 -3.78 -0.61
C LEU A 84 -1.29 -2.46 0.17
N LYS A 85 -0.26 -2.35 1.01
CA LYS A 85 0.11 -1.13 1.74
C LYS A 85 0.24 0.10 0.86
N ASN A 86 0.55 -0.01 -0.43
CA ASN A 86 0.60 1.16 -1.30
C ASN A 86 -0.78 1.82 -1.51
N GLY A 87 -1.86 1.12 -1.16
CA GLY A 87 -3.23 1.61 -1.21
C GLY A 87 -3.85 1.64 -2.62
N THR A 88 -3.12 1.20 -3.65
CA THR A 88 -3.55 1.25 -5.06
C THR A 88 -3.52 -0.10 -5.76
N THR A 89 -2.69 -1.04 -5.30
CA THR A 89 -2.65 -2.40 -5.86
C THR A 89 -3.75 -3.24 -5.25
N LYS A 90 -4.86 -3.39 -5.98
CA LYS A 90 -6.00 -4.24 -5.60
C LYS A 90 -5.60 -5.72 -5.52
N LEU A 91 -6.12 -6.41 -4.51
CA LEU A 91 -5.93 -7.83 -4.28
C LEU A 91 -7.20 -8.62 -4.66
N ALA A 92 -7.00 -9.79 -5.25
CA ALA A 92 -8.08 -10.74 -5.46
C ALA A 92 -8.58 -11.24 -4.10
N HIS A 93 -9.89 -11.37 -3.97
CA HIS A 93 -10.51 -11.87 -2.75
C HIS A 93 -11.85 -12.56 -3.04
N GLU A 94 -12.28 -13.38 -2.08
CA GLU A 94 -13.59 -13.99 -1.98
C GLU A 94 -14.16 -13.67 -0.60
N ILE A 95 -15.42 -13.26 -0.54
CA ILE A 95 -16.17 -13.10 0.69
C ILE A 95 -17.02 -14.36 0.88
N GLU A 96 -16.64 -15.21 1.84
CA GLU A 96 -17.43 -16.40 2.20
C GLU A 96 -18.68 -16.00 2.98
N TYR A 97 -18.56 -14.98 3.82
CA TYR A 97 -19.65 -14.50 4.64
C TYR A 97 -19.51 -13.02 4.92
N TYR A 98 -20.61 -12.29 4.75
CA TYR A 98 -20.72 -10.93 5.25
C TYR A 98 -22.15 -10.63 5.73
N SER A 99 -22.27 -10.19 6.97
CA SER A 99 -23.53 -9.70 7.53
C SER A 99 -23.28 -8.88 8.80
N ASN A 100 -23.92 -7.71 8.92
CA ASN A 100 -23.93 -6.88 10.13
C ASN A 100 -22.53 -6.66 10.73
N GLY A 101 -21.56 -6.30 9.89
CA GLY A 101 -20.18 -6.03 10.33
C GLY A 101 -19.33 -7.27 10.64
N THR A 102 -19.87 -8.48 10.50
CA THR A 102 -19.09 -9.73 10.52
C THR A 102 -18.69 -10.09 9.10
N LEU A 103 -17.40 -10.28 8.87
CA LEU A 103 -16.78 -10.58 7.57
C LEU A 103 -15.87 -11.80 7.69
N ILE A 104 -16.02 -12.74 6.77
CA ILE A 104 -15.10 -13.85 6.53
C ILE A 104 -14.69 -13.77 5.06
N SER A 105 -13.39 -13.55 4.81
CA SER A 105 -12.87 -13.30 3.47
C SER A 105 -11.52 -13.96 3.26
N TRP A 106 -11.34 -14.60 2.09
CA TRP A 106 -10.05 -15.06 1.61
C TRP A 106 -9.42 -14.02 0.71
N ILE A 107 -8.17 -13.65 0.98
CA ILE A 107 -7.46 -12.59 0.27
C ILE A 107 -6.16 -13.15 -0.28
N LYS A 108 -5.95 -13.08 -1.60
CA LYS A 108 -4.70 -13.54 -2.22
C LYS A 108 -3.60 -12.52 -2.04
N ILE A 109 -2.64 -12.83 -1.18
CA ILE A 109 -1.46 -12.01 -0.91
C ILE A 109 -0.32 -12.44 -1.85
N PRO A 110 0.25 -11.54 -2.67
CA PRO A 110 1.35 -11.88 -3.58
C PRO A 110 2.58 -12.42 -2.84
N VAL A 111 2.95 -11.78 -1.72
CA VAL A 111 4.01 -12.22 -0.81
C VAL A 111 3.62 -11.83 0.61
N LEU A 112 3.58 -12.81 1.52
CA LEU A 112 3.58 -12.57 2.97
C LEU A 112 5.00 -12.82 3.46
N SER A 113 5.69 -11.76 3.88
CA SER A 113 7.10 -11.80 4.25
C SER A 113 7.32 -12.35 5.66
N ALA A 114 8.38 -13.14 5.83
CA ALA A 114 8.86 -13.61 7.13
C ALA A 114 9.77 -12.60 7.84
N THR A 115 10.29 -11.58 7.15
CA THR A 115 11.25 -10.62 7.71
C THR A 115 10.81 -9.16 7.60
N GLU A 116 10.08 -8.82 6.53
CA GLU A 116 9.64 -7.45 6.25
C GLU A 116 8.20 -7.21 6.73
N GLN A 117 8.01 -7.13 8.04
CA GLN A 117 6.70 -6.94 8.70
C GLN A 117 5.88 -5.79 8.08
N ASP A 118 6.57 -4.71 7.73
CA ASP A 118 5.95 -3.52 7.16
C ASP A 118 5.32 -3.76 5.78
N SER A 119 5.79 -4.77 5.03
CA SER A 119 5.23 -5.16 3.73
C SER A 119 3.94 -5.97 3.86
N ASN A 120 3.69 -6.56 5.03
CA ASN A 120 2.54 -7.43 5.31
C ASN A 120 1.26 -6.66 5.65
N VAL A 121 1.31 -5.33 5.67
CA VAL A 121 0.13 -4.49 5.85
C VAL A 121 -0.69 -4.47 4.57
N ILE A 122 -1.98 -4.72 4.71
CA ILE A 122 -2.97 -4.52 3.66
C ILE A 122 -4.01 -3.51 4.12
N TYR A 123 -4.73 -2.94 3.17
CA TYR A 123 -5.87 -2.08 3.46
C TYR A 123 -7.17 -2.73 3.00
N MET A 124 -8.17 -2.70 3.86
CA MET A 124 -9.56 -2.98 3.51
C MET A 124 -10.28 -1.66 3.28
N TYR A 125 -10.87 -1.48 2.11
CA TYR A 125 -11.69 -0.32 1.77
C TYR A 125 -13.17 -0.69 1.78
N TYR A 126 -14.03 0.25 2.17
CA TYR A 126 -15.49 0.10 2.15
C TYR A 126 -16.25 1.44 2.08
N GLY A 127 -17.57 1.38 1.88
CA GLY A 127 -18.48 2.52 1.83
C GLY A 127 -18.44 3.30 0.52
N LYS A 128 -18.30 2.59 -0.60
CA LYS A 128 -18.42 3.18 -1.93
C LYS A 128 -19.86 3.03 -2.42
N SER A 129 -20.52 4.17 -2.64
CA SER A 129 -21.88 4.20 -3.18
C SER A 129 -21.97 3.49 -4.54
N ALA A 130 -22.98 2.63 -4.70
CA ALA A 130 -23.27 1.88 -5.92
C ALA A 130 -22.06 1.11 -6.50
N ALA A 131 -21.18 0.59 -5.65
CA ALA A 131 -20.10 -0.28 -6.10
C ALA A 131 -20.67 -1.60 -6.68
N GLU A 132 -20.15 -2.01 -7.82
CA GLU A 132 -20.34 -3.37 -8.33
C GLU A 132 -19.56 -4.38 -7.47
N ASN A 133 -19.86 -5.67 -7.63
CA ASN A 133 -19.16 -6.74 -6.91
C ASN A 133 -17.64 -6.65 -7.15
N GLN A 134 -16.88 -6.40 -6.10
CA GLN A 134 -15.43 -6.23 -6.17
C GLN A 134 -14.62 -7.52 -6.07
N GLN A 135 -15.27 -8.66 -5.79
CA GLN A 135 -14.62 -9.96 -5.63
C GLN A 135 -13.99 -10.48 -6.93
N ASN A 136 -13.02 -11.38 -6.80
CA ASN A 136 -12.45 -12.14 -7.91
C ASN A 136 -12.05 -13.54 -7.42
N THR A 137 -13.07 -14.35 -7.12
CA THR A 137 -12.93 -15.68 -6.51
C THR A 137 -12.06 -16.63 -7.33
N SER A 138 -12.16 -16.59 -8.66
CA SER A 138 -11.35 -17.45 -9.55
C SER A 138 -9.86 -17.09 -9.52
N ALA A 139 -9.50 -15.84 -9.23
CA ALA A 139 -8.12 -15.44 -9.05
C ALA A 139 -7.57 -15.81 -7.66
N VAL A 140 -8.43 -15.94 -6.64
CA VAL A 140 -8.04 -16.47 -5.31
C VAL A 140 -7.71 -17.95 -5.44
N TRP A 141 -8.64 -18.74 -5.97
CA TRP A 141 -8.52 -20.20 -6.12
C TRP A 141 -8.21 -20.58 -7.56
N ASP A 142 -6.99 -20.28 -8.00
CA ASP A 142 -6.53 -20.77 -9.30
C ASP A 142 -6.37 -22.30 -9.33
N ALA A 143 -6.13 -22.86 -10.52
CA ALA A 143 -6.09 -24.31 -10.75
C ALA A 143 -5.04 -25.06 -9.89
N ASN A 144 -4.09 -24.36 -9.26
CA ASN A 144 -3.10 -24.96 -8.37
C ASN A 144 -3.63 -25.17 -6.95
N TYR A 145 -4.74 -24.53 -6.56
CA TYR A 145 -5.40 -24.76 -5.29
C TYR A 145 -6.29 -26.00 -5.37
N LYS A 146 -5.99 -27.01 -4.53
CA LYS A 146 -6.71 -28.29 -4.50
C LYS A 146 -7.70 -28.41 -3.34
N GLY A 147 -7.66 -27.48 -2.40
CA GLY A 147 -8.57 -27.41 -1.27
C GLY A 147 -7.93 -26.76 -0.05
N VAL A 148 -8.75 -26.32 0.89
CA VAL A 148 -8.36 -25.89 2.23
C VAL A 148 -8.84 -26.95 3.21
N TRP A 149 -7.93 -27.47 4.03
CA TRP A 149 -8.25 -28.41 5.11
C TRP A 149 -8.16 -27.68 6.44
N HIS A 150 -9.20 -27.86 7.26
CA HIS A 150 -9.34 -27.30 8.60
C HIS A 150 -9.13 -28.39 9.65
#